data_AF-R4WE98-F1
#
_entry.id   AF-R4WE98-F1
#
_cell.length_a   1.000
_cell.length_b   1.000
_cell.length_c   1.000
_cell.angle_alpha   90.00
_cell.angle_beta   90.00
_cell.angle_gamma   90.00
#
_symmetry.space_group_name_H-M   'P 1'
#
loop_
_entity.id
_entity.type
_entity.pdbx_description
1 polymer ?
#
loop_
_entity_poly.entity_id
_entity_poly.type
_entity_poly.pdbx_seq_one_letter_code
_entity_poly.pdbx_strand_id
1 'polypeptide(L)'
;MESGRILESPACQRLMRKTMKLLEERIVTGISLLLTFCRFDGDTELGEMGLGNLLMLLSLRALSEGDELLMAVISQFCPDLAPLDSCHLAAWIKEDFNIPQELLARAARQALSLSNNPAIHLPPSLLTHILQPSVSQTIHSA
;
A
#
# COMPACT_ATOMS: atom_id res chain seq x y z
N MET A 1 -20.81 17.69 -23.48
CA MET A 1 -19.63 17.84 -22.59
C MET A 1 -20.03 18.79 -21.46
N GLU A 2 -20.54 18.27 -20.34
CA GLU A 2 -21.01 19.07 -19.19
C GLU A 2 -20.20 18.82 -17.90
N SER A 3 -19.25 17.89 -17.92
CA SER A 3 -18.56 17.39 -16.73
C SER A 3 -17.67 18.42 -16.01
N GLY A 4 -17.24 19.50 -16.69
CA GLY A 4 -16.39 20.54 -16.10
C GLY A 4 -17.11 21.44 -15.09
N ARG A 5 -18.41 21.72 -15.27
CA ARG A 5 -19.16 22.67 -14.43
C ARG A 5 -19.50 22.13 -13.04
N ILE A 6 -19.56 20.81 -12.88
CA ILE A 6 -19.88 20.17 -11.60
C ILE A 6 -18.72 20.33 -10.60
N LEU A 7 -17.48 20.18 -11.09
CA LEU A 7 -16.25 20.34 -10.29
C LEU A 7 -16.04 21.78 -9.82
N GLU A 8 -16.57 22.75 -10.56
CA GLU A 8 -16.51 24.18 -10.21
C GLU A 8 -17.56 24.60 -9.15
N SER A 9 -18.55 23.74 -8.86
CA SER A 9 -19.58 24.08 -7.89
C SER A 9 -19.00 24.18 -6.46
N PRO A 10 -19.44 25.16 -5.65
CA PRO A 10 -18.95 25.32 -4.28
C PRO A 10 -19.14 24.08 -3.40
N ALA A 11 -20.20 23.30 -3.65
CA ALA A 11 -20.45 22.06 -2.93
C ALA A 11 -19.42 20.98 -3.30
N CYS A 12 -19.11 20.82 -4.60
CA CYS A 12 -18.10 19.87 -5.06
C CYS A 12 -16.71 20.27 -4.57
N GLN A 13 -16.35 21.56 -4.63
CA GLN A 13 -15.07 22.05 -4.10
C GLN A 13 -14.91 21.84 -2.58
N ARG A 14 -16.00 21.96 -1.80
CA ARG A 14 -15.98 21.64 -0.35
C ARG A 14 -15.78 20.16 -0.11
N LEU A 15 -16.47 19.32 -0.88
CA LEU A 15 -16.32 17.87 -0.79
C LEU A 15 -14.89 17.44 -1.16
N MET A 16 -14.34 17.94 -2.28
CA MET A 16 -12.96 17.67 -2.69
C MET A 16 -11.96 18.05 -1.60
N ARG A 17 -12.07 19.25 -1.01
CA ARG A 17 -11.19 19.68 0.08
C ARG A 17 -11.28 18.76 1.30
N LYS A 18 -12.49 18.34 1.67
CA LYS A 18 -12.68 17.40 2.79
C LYS A 18 -12.06 16.04 2.49
N THR A 19 -12.24 15.52 1.28
CA THR A 19 -11.66 14.25 0.85
C THR A 19 -10.14 14.31 0.83
N MET A 20 -9.54 15.39 0.30
CA MET A 20 -8.09 15.56 0.30
C MET A 20 -7.51 15.63 1.71
N LYS A 21 -8.18 16.34 2.63
CA LYS A 21 -7.74 16.39 4.04
C LYS A 21 -7.78 15.01 4.69
N LEU A 22 -8.85 14.24 4.48
CA LEU A 22 -8.96 12.87 5.00
C LEU A 22 -7.86 11.97 4.44
N LEU A 23 -7.54 12.13 3.15
CA LEU A 23 -6.48 11.37 2.49
C LEU A 23 -5.10 11.70 3.07
N GLU A 24 -4.80 12.99 3.28
CA GLU A 24 -3.57 13.44 3.91
C GLU A 24 -3.42 12.85 5.33
N GLU A 25 -4.46 12.93 6.15
CA GLU A 25 -4.50 12.35 7.50
C GLU A 25 -4.25 10.83 7.47
N ARG A 26 -4.84 10.13 6.51
CA ARG A 26 -4.64 8.69 6.29
C ARG A 26 -3.21 8.35 5.88
N ILE A 27 -2.61 9.13 4.98
CA ILE A 27 -1.21 8.93 4.56
C ILE A 27 -0.27 9.17 5.74
N VAL A 28 -0.42 10.27 6.47
CA VAL A 28 0.45 10.60 7.62
C VAL A 28 0.34 9.53 8.72
N THR A 29 -0.89 9.12 9.05
CA THR A 29 -1.13 8.02 9.99
C THR A 29 -0.57 6.69 9.46
N GLY A 30 -0.74 6.48 8.16
CA GLY A 30 -0.14 5.46 7.30
C GLY A 30 1.32 5.22 7.66
N ILE A 31 2.11 6.23 7.30
CA ILE A 31 3.55 6.30 7.44
C ILE A 31 3.98 6.16 8.91
N SER A 32 3.33 6.88 9.83
CA SER A 32 3.74 6.92 11.25
C SER A 32 3.67 5.54 11.91
N LEU A 33 2.59 4.79 11.67
CA LEU A 33 2.45 3.42 12.17
C LEU A 33 3.45 2.47 11.52
N LEU A 34 3.71 2.62 10.22
CA LEU A 34 4.65 1.77 9.50
C LEU A 34 6.09 1.99 9.99
N LEU A 35 6.51 3.23 10.22
CA LEU A 35 7.80 3.57 10.84
C LEU A 35 7.92 2.95 12.25
N THR A 36 6.82 2.93 13.00
CA THR A 36 6.76 2.32 14.34
C THR A 36 6.89 0.79 14.28
N PHE A 37 6.18 0.14 13.36
CA PHE A 37 6.21 -1.33 13.21
C PHE A 37 7.54 -1.83 12.67
N CYS A 38 8.12 -1.13 11.70
CA CYS A 38 9.34 -1.57 11.01
C CYS A 38 10.63 -1.13 11.73
N ARG A 39 10.53 -0.46 12.89
CA ARG A 39 11.68 0.06 13.67
C ARG A 39 12.71 0.79 12.81
N PHE A 40 12.22 1.67 11.93
CA PHE A 40 13.10 2.42 11.05
C PHE A 40 13.93 3.41 11.90
N ASP A 41 15.23 3.17 12.06
CA ASP A 41 16.13 4.12 12.72
C ASP A 41 16.19 5.37 11.84
N GLY A 42 15.85 6.53 12.42
CA GLY A 42 15.69 7.79 11.70
C GLY A 42 16.96 8.35 11.03
N ASP A 43 18.09 7.64 11.12
CA ASP A 43 19.40 8.03 10.59
C ASP A 43 19.68 7.51 9.17
N THR A 44 18.88 6.58 8.64
CA THR A 44 18.96 6.19 7.22
C THR A 44 18.13 7.17 6.39
N GLU A 45 18.85 8.06 5.70
CA GLU A 45 18.33 9.10 4.81
C GLU A 45 17.10 8.63 4.01
N LEU A 46 16.02 9.41 4.11
CA LEU A 46 14.87 9.41 3.18
C LEU A 46 15.31 9.88 1.78
N GLY A 47 16.37 9.29 1.22
CA GLY A 47 16.74 9.41 -0.18
C GLY A 47 15.79 8.64 -1.09
N GLU A 48 16.11 8.50 -2.38
CA GLU A 48 15.22 7.85 -3.38
C GLU A 48 14.79 6.42 -2.99
N MET A 49 15.63 5.66 -2.26
CA MET A 49 15.25 4.36 -1.68
C MET A 49 14.16 4.47 -0.61
N GLY A 50 14.09 5.57 0.13
CA GLY A 50 13.10 5.82 1.17
C GLY A 50 11.68 5.96 0.62
N LEU A 51 11.52 6.60 -0.54
CA LEU A 51 10.20 6.78 -1.16
C LEU A 51 9.62 5.46 -1.67
N GLY A 52 10.44 4.66 -2.35
CA GLY A 52 10.02 3.35 -2.86
C GLY A 52 9.60 2.40 -1.73
N ASN A 53 10.39 2.38 -0.65
CA ASN A 53 10.08 1.59 0.54
C ASN A 53 8.80 2.09 1.23
N LEU A 54 8.64 3.41 1.36
CA LEU A 54 7.43 4.01 1.94
C LEU A 54 6.17 3.64 1.15
N LEU A 55 6.24 3.69 -0.18
CA LEU A 55 5.15 3.33 -1.07
C LEU A 55 4.79 1.84 -0.95
N MET A 56 5.81 0.99 -0.87
CA MET A 56 5.61 -0.45 -0.66
C MET A 56 4.85 -0.71 0.66
N LEU A 57 5.30 -0.08 1.74
CA LEU A 57 4.69 -0.21 3.07
C LEU A 57 3.25 0.35 3.11
N LEU A 58 3.02 1.52 2.50
CA LEU A 58 1.69 2.13 2.38
C LEU A 58 0.74 1.26 1.57
N SER A 59 1.22 0.64 0.50
CA SER A 59 0.43 -0.26 -0.34
C SER A 59 0.02 -1.52 0.41
N LEU A 60 0.95 -2.15 1.14
CA LEU A 60 0.67 -3.32 1.97
C LEU A 60 -0.36 -3.00 3.06
N ARG A 61 -0.24 -1.83 3.70
CA ARG A 61 -1.20 -1.39 4.71
C ARG A 61 -2.59 -1.14 4.11
N ALA A 62 -2.66 -0.35 3.05
CA ALA A 62 -3.92 -0.01 2.38
C ALA A 62 -4.62 -1.28 1.88
N LEU A 63 -3.88 -2.25 1.32
CA LEU A 63 -4.37 -3.58 1.03
C LEU A 63 -4.89 -4.30 2.29
N SER A 64 -4.12 -4.35 3.38
CA SER A 64 -4.53 -5.06 4.60
C SER A 64 -5.79 -4.51 5.28
N GLU A 65 -6.08 -3.24 5.05
CA GLU A 65 -7.25 -2.52 5.57
C GLU A 65 -8.41 -2.49 4.57
N GLY A 66 -8.19 -2.87 3.31
CA GLY A 66 -9.18 -2.72 2.24
C GLY A 66 -9.44 -1.25 1.89
N ASP A 67 -8.46 -0.36 2.07
CA ASP A 67 -8.58 1.06 1.78
C ASP A 67 -8.43 1.33 0.28
N GLU A 68 -9.53 1.19 -0.45
CA GLU A 68 -9.55 1.36 -1.91
C GLU A 68 -9.14 2.78 -2.35
N LEU A 69 -9.51 3.80 -1.56
CA LEU A 69 -9.22 5.18 -1.87
C LEU A 69 -7.72 5.45 -1.80
N LEU A 70 -7.06 4.97 -0.74
CA LEU A 70 -5.61 5.09 -0.60
C LEU A 70 -4.88 4.26 -1.67
N MET A 71 -5.34 3.06 -1.99
CA MET A 71 -4.76 2.24 -3.06
C MET A 71 -4.88 2.88 -4.45
N ALA A 72 -6.03 3.47 -4.77
CA ALA A 72 -6.23 4.17 -6.04
C ALA A 72 -5.32 5.39 -6.15
N VAL A 73 -5.15 6.14 -5.06
CA VAL A 73 -4.21 7.27 -4.98
C VAL A 73 -2.79 6.79 -5.21
N ILE A 74 -2.33 5.75 -4.50
CA ILE A 74 -0.97 5.21 -4.68
C ILE A 74 -0.75 4.77 -6.14
N SER A 75 -1.74 4.09 -6.74
CA SER A 75 -1.69 3.64 -8.14
C SER A 75 -1.60 4.79 -9.15
N GLN A 76 -2.16 5.96 -8.83
CA GLN A 76 -2.09 7.15 -9.69
C GLN A 76 -0.77 7.92 -9.54
N PHE A 77 -0.23 8.02 -8.32
CA PHE A 77 1.01 8.75 -8.06
C PHE A 77 2.26 7.95 -8.38
N CYS A 78 2.16 6.62 -8.44
CA CYS A 78 3.26 5.73 -8.82
C CYS A 78 2.73 4.65 -9.77
N PRO A 79 2.58 4.95 -11.06
CA PRO A 79 2.27 3.91 -12.06
C PRO A 79 3.37 2.84 -12.10
N ASP A 80 4.63 3.26 -11.90
CA ASP A 80 5.76 2.38 -11.69
C ASP A 80 5.87 2.03 -10.21
N LEU A 81 5.01 1.13 -9.72
CA LEU A 81 5.17 0.47 -8.43
C LEU A 81 6.38 -0.49 -8.45
N ALA A 82 7.52 -0.05 -9.00
CA ALA A 82 8.74 -0.81 -9.19
C ALA A 82 9.22 -1.51 -7.91
N PRO A 83 9.10 -0.92 -6.69
CA PRO A 83 9.43 -1.64 -5.47
C PRO A 83 8.55 -2.87 -5.22
N LEU A 84 7.27 -2.79 -5.57
CA LEU A 84 6.31 -3.89 -5.45
C LEU A 84 6.42 -4.89 -6.62
N ASP A 85 7.13 -4.53 -7.70
CA ASP A 85 7.54 -5.42 -8.78
C ASP A 85 9.00 -5.90 -8.68
N SER A 86 9.68 -5.57 -7.59
CA SER A 86 11.08 -5.92 -7.38
C SER A 86 11.25 -7.40 -7.00
N CYS A 87 12.27 -8.05 -7.54
CA CYS A 87 12.69 -9.39 -7.10
C CYS A 87 13.20 -9.42 -5.66
N HIS A 88 13.56 -8.26 -5.10
CA HIS A 88 13.97 -8.09 -3.71
C HIS A 88 12.80 -7.94 -2.73
N LEU A 89 11.55 -7.88 -3.22
CA LEU A 89 10.36 -7.65 -2.41
C LEU A 89 10.23 -8.63 -1.24
N ALA A 90 10.56 -9.91 -1.46
CA ALA A 90 10.50 -10.93 -0.40
C ALA A 90 11.50 -10.65 0.74
N ALA A 91 12.73 -10.23 0.40
CA ALA A 91 13.76 -9.87 1.37
C ALA A 91 13.36 -8.59 2.11
N TRP A 92 12.83 -7.60 1.40
CA TRP A 92 12.30 -6.39 2.01
C TRP A 92 11.20 -6.70 3.04
N ILE A 93 10.18 -7.46 2.65
CA ILE A 93 9.06 -7.81 3.53
C ILE A 93 9.51 -8.57 4.78
N LYS A 94 10.41 -9.56 4.63
CA LYS A 94 10.76 -10.50 5.72
C LYS A 94 11.96 -10.06 6.55
N GLU A 95 13.00 -9.58 5.90
CA GLU A 95 14.32 -9.39 6.49
C GLU A 95 14.54 -7.92 6.87
N ASP A 96 14.27 -6.99 5.94
CA ASP A 96 14.57 -5.57 6.17
C ASP A 96 13.48 -4.84 6.96
N PHE A 97 12.20 -5.15 6.71
CA PHE A 97 11.07 -4.46 7.36
C PHE A 97 10.34 -5.30 8.41
N ASN A 98 10.61 -6.61 8.48
CA ASN A 98 9.99 -7.53 9.44
C ASN A 98 8.45 -7.39 9.51
N ILE A 99 7.79 -7.35 8.35
CA ILE A 99 6.34 -7.14 8.26
C ILE A 99 5.59 -8.33 8.90
N PRO A 100 4.62 -8.07 9.80
CA PRO A 100 3.86 -9.15 10.42
C PRO A 100 3.12 -10.01 9.39
N GLN A 101 3.24 -11.34 9.53
CA GLN A 101 2.53 -12.34 8.71
C GLN A 101 1.02 -12.11 8.66
N GLU A 102 0.41 -11.66 9.78
CA GLU A 102 -1.02 -11.35 9.84
C GLU A 102 -1.41 -10.21 8.89
N LEU A 103 -0.57 -9.18 8.78
CA LEU A 103 -0.80 -8.05 7.88
C LEU A 103 -0.71 -8.50 6.42
N LEU A 104 0.27 -9.33 6.09
CA LEU A 104 0.42 -9.92 4.75
C LEU A 104 -0.79 -10.80 4.39
N ALA A 105 -1.26 -11.64 5.31
CA ALA A 105 -2.44 -12.48 5.10
C ALA A 105 -3.73 -11.66 4.94
N ARG A 106 -3.85 -10.50 5.62
CA ARG A 106 -4.95 -9.56 5.39
C ARG A 106 -4.84 -8.88 4.02
N ALA A 107 -3.65 -8.42 3.65
CA ALA A 107 -3.40 -7.80 2.35
C ALA A 107 -3.70 -8.75 1.19
N ALA A 108 -3.28 -10.00 1.30
CA ALA A 108 -3.54 -11.07 0.33
C ALA A 108 -5.04 -11.29 0.07
N ARG A 109 -5.84 -11.33 1.14
CA ARG A 109 -7.30 -11.51 1.04
C ARG A 109 -7.99 -10.35 0.31
N GLN A 110 -7.53 -9.13 0.54
CA GLN A 110 -8.11 -7.92 -0.06
C GLN A 110 -7.59 -7.66 -1.47
N ALA A 111 -6.37 -8.10 -1.80
CA ALA A 111 -5.78 -7.89 -3.12
C ALA A 111 -6.62 -8.51 -4.26
N LEU A 112 -7.20 -9.70 -4.02
CA LEU A 112 -8.09 -10.37 -4.98
C LEU A 112 -9.43 -9.65 -5.19
N SER A 113 -9.98 -9.00 -4.16
CA SER A 113 -11.21 -8.21 -4.33
C SER A 113 -10.94 -6.90 -5.05
N LEU A 114 -9.78 -6.30 -4.79
CA LEU A 114 -9.39 -5.00 -5.35
C LEU A 114 -8.82 -5.08 -6.77
N SER A 115 -8.33 -6.24 -7.21
CA SER A 115 -7.81 -6.42 -8.58
C SER A 115 -8.86 -6.22 -9.68
N ASN A 116 -10.15 -6.22 -9.33
CA ASN A 116 -11.24 -5.95 -10.28
C ASN A 116 -11.53 -4.45 -10.45
N ASN A 117 -10.92 -3.58 -9.63
CA ASN A 117 -11.12 -2.14 -9.70
C ASN A 117 -10.14 -1.52 -10.72
N PRO A 118 -10.64 -0.88 -11.80
CA PRO A 118 -9.79 -0.33 -12.86
C PRO A 118 -8.92 0.86 -12.41
N ALA A 119 -9.21 1.47 -11.25
CA ALA A 119 -8.41 2.55 -10.68
C ALA A 119 -7.24 2.04 -9.82
N ILE A 120 -7.17 0.74 -9.55
CA ILE A 120 -6.15 0.12 -8.70
C ILE A 120 -5.27 -0.76 -9.58
N HIS A 121 -3.96 -0.47 -9.59
CA HIS A 121 -2.97 -1.30 -10.27
C HIS A 121 -2.17 -2.08 -9.23
N LEU A 122 -2.31 -3.40 -9.21
CA LEU A 122 -1.54 -4.29 -8.34
C LEU A 122 -0.46 -5.02 -9.15
N PRO A 123 0.82 -4.83 -8.82
CA PRO A 123 1.90 -5.49 -9.53
C PRO A 123 1.84 -7.02 -9.37
N PRO A 124 2.07 -7.81 -10.44
CA PRO A 124 2.00 -9.27 -10.38
C PRO A 124 2.97 -9.87 -9.36
N SER A 125 4.13 -9.25 -9.15
CA SER A 125 5.14 -9.74 -8.20
C SER A 125 4.63 -9.59 -6.76
N LEU A 126 3.97 -8.48 -6.45
CA LEU A 126 3.30 -8.28 -5.16
C LEU A 126 2.27 -9.36 -4.89
N LEU A 127 1.39 -9.63 -5.85
CA LEU A 127 0.38 -10.69 -5.74
C LEU A 127 1.04 -12.04 -5.49
N THR A 128 2.11 -12.36 -6.21
CA THR A 128 2.86 -13.61 -6.02
C THR A 128 3.43 -13.72 -4.61
N HIS A 129 3.98 -12.65 -4.05
CA HIS A 129 4.62 -12.66 -2.73
C HIS A 129 3.65 -12.61 -1.56
N ILE A 130 2.50 -11.95 -1.69
CA ILE A 130 1.48 -11.91 -0.62
C ILE A 130 0.47 -13.06 -0.72
N LEU A 131 0.18 -13.57 -1.91
CA LEU A 131 -0.73 -14.72 -2.11
C LEU A 131 -0.04 -16.05 -1.94
N GLN A 132 1.30 -16.11 -1.93
CA GLN A 132 1.98 -17.34 -1.57
C GLN A 132 1.61 -17.69 -0.12
N PRO A 133 0.86 -18.77 0.11
CA PRO A 133 0.77 -19.32 1.44
C PRO A 133 2.21 -19.66 1.80
N SER A 134 2.63 -19.33 3.01
CA SER A 134 3.83 -19.87 3.62
C SER A 134 3.97 -21.34 3.20
N VAL A 135 4.87 -21.64 2.27
CA VAL A 135 5.19 -23.03 1.94
C VAL A 135 5.72 -23.61 3.24
N SER A 136 4.98 -24.59 3.72
CA SER A 136 5.28 -25.41 4.89
C SER A 136 5.11 -24.71 6.25
N GLN A 137 3.88 -24.73 6.78
CA GLN A 137 3.76 -25.36 8.10
C GLN A 137 4.12 -26.84 7.91
N THR A 138 5.41 -27.14 8.07
CA THR A 138 5.87 -28.49 8.41
C THR A 138 5.26 -28.80 9.78
N ILE A 139 4.01 -29.27 9.81
CA ILE A 139 3.53 -30.09 10.92
C ILE A 139 4.06 -31.50 10.65
N HIS A 140 5.37 -31.63 10.80
CA HIS A 140 6.01 -32.85 11.24
C HIS A 140 6.76 -32.51 12.51
N SER A 141 6.08 -32.66 13.64
CA SER A 141 6.69 -33.00 14.93
C SER A 141 5.60 -33.12 16.00
N ALA A 142 5.03 -34.33 16.10
CA ALA A 142 4.87 -35.12 17.33
C ALA A 142 3.95 -36.32 17.04
#